data_AF-A0A955CB73-F1
#
_entry.id   AF-A0A955CB73-F1
#
_cell.length_a   1.000
_cell.length_b   1.000
_cell.length_c   1.000
_cell.angle_alpha   90.00
_cell.angle_beta   90.00
_cell.angle_gamma   90.00
#
_symmetry.space_group_name_H-M   'P 1'
#
loop_
_entity.id
_entity.type
_entity.pdbx_description
1 polymer ?
#
loop_
_entity_poly.entity_id
_entity_poly.type
_entity_poly.pdbx_seq_one_letter_code
_entity_poly.pdbx_strand_id
1 'polypeptide(L)' 'PVNVDVSLVADTPGGILSGDMNDDCVVNGADIAPFSQALIDGETASGAQRARGDFDGDCVVTQADVTGFVTSLLAGVTCP' A
#
# COMPACT_ATOMS: atom_id res chain seq x y z
N PRO A 1 -20.08 35.37 11.57
CA PRO A 1 -20.05 34.15 10.74
C PRO A 1 -18.60 33.67 10.58
N VAL A 2 -18.28 32.51 11.15
CA VAL A 2 -16.95 31.91 10.98
C VAL A 2 -16.91 31.32 9.57
N ASN A 3 -16.04 31.84 8.72
CA ASN A 3 -15.75 31.24 7.43
C ASN A 3 -14.98 29.95 7.71
N VAL A 4 -15.68 28.83 7.68
CA VAL A 4 -15.03 27.52 7.60
C VAL A 4 -14.49 27.42 6.19
N ASP A 5 -13.17 27.52 6.06
CA ASP A 5 -12.49 27.21 4.82
C ASP A 5 -12.72 25.72 4.53
N VAL A 6 -13.56 25.43 3.54
CA VAL A 6 -13.78 24.07 3.04
C VAL A 6 -12.67 23.75 2.03
N SER A 7 -11.41 23.95 2.43
CA SER A 7 -10.25 23.32 1.81
C SER A 7 -10.15 21.86 2.30
N LEU A 8 -11.26 21.13 2.18
CA LEU A 8 -11.36 19.68 2.35
C LEU A 8 -11.74 19.02 1.01
N VAL A 9 -11.63 19.77 -0.10
CA VAL A 9 -11.82 19.25 -1.44
C VAL A 9 -10.61 18.41 -1.85
N ALA A 10 -10.77 17.10 -1.65
CA ALA A 10 -9.95 15.99 -2.15
C ALA A 10 -8.57 15.78 -1.48
N ASP A 11 -8.60 15.42 -0.21
CA ASP A 11 -7.71 14.36 0.30
C ASP A 11 -8.62 13.24 0.80
N THR A 12 -9.31 12.56 -0.12
CA THR A 12 -9.53 11.14 0.14
C THR A 12 -8.12 10.58 0.21
N PRO A 13 -7.67 10.02 1.36
CA PRO A 13 -6.52 9.14 1.30
C PRO A 13 -6.87 8.18 0.16
N GLY A 14 -6.10 8.21 -0.93
CA GLY A 14 -6.30 7.27 -2.03
C GLY A 14 -6.49 5.92 -1.35
N GLY A 15 -7.66 5.30 -1.53
CA GLY A 15 -7.97 4.06 -0.82
C GLY A 15 -6.77 3.13 -0.94
N ILE A 16 -6.39 2.46 0.16
CA ILE A 16 -5.17 1.65 0.25
C ILE A 16 -4.91 0.94 -1.08
N LEU A 17 -3.91 1.41 -1.83
CA LEU A 17 -3.54 0.80 -3.10
C LEU A 17 -2.71 -0.44 -2.78
N SER A 18 -3.34 -1.61 -2.86
CA SER A 18 -2.65 -2.87 -2.59
C SER A 18 -1.43 -3.02 -3.50
N GLY A 19 -0.26 -3.17 -2.90
CA GLY A 19 1.04 -3.25 -3.58
C GLY A 19 1.85 -1.95 -3.61
N ASP A 20 1.30 -0.78 -3.27
CA ASP A 20 2.04 0.50 -3.20
C ASP A 20 2.81 0.61 -1.88
N MET A 21 3.89 -0.16 -1.77
CA MET A 21 4.63 -0.37 -0.54
C MET A 21 5.53 0.80 -0.15
N ASN A 22 5.75 1.77 -1.05
CA ASN A 22 6.53 2.98 -0.78
C ASN A 22 5.70 4.28 -0.69
N ASP A 23 4.38 4.22 -0.92
CA ASP A 23 3.46 5.35 -0.86
C ASP A 23 3.71 6.45 -1.90
N ASP A 24 4.08 6.03 -3.11
CA ASP A 24 4.28 6.93 -4.26
C ASP A 24 3.09 6.97 -5.24
N CYS A 25 1.98 6.30 -4.88
CA CYS A 25 0.75 6.17 -5.68
C CYS A 25 0.91 5.36 -6.98
N VAL A 26 1.98 4.56 -7.12
CA VAL A 26 2.25 3.77 -8.32
C VAL A 26 2.80 2.39 -7.93
N VAL A 27 2.08 1.30 -8.25
CA VAL A 27 2.61 -0.05 -8.04
C VAL A 27 3.64 -0.39 -9.12
N ASN A 28 4.92 -0.39 -8.75
CA ASN A 28 6.05 -0.58 -9.64
C ASN A 28 7.25 -1.25 -8.95
N GLY A 29 8.40 -1.31 -9.64
CA GLY A 29 9.60 -1.96 -9.12
C GLY A 29 10.14 -1.37 -7.80
N ALA A 30 9.80 -0.12 -7.48
CA ALA A 30 10.16 0.54 -6.23
C ALA A 30 9.48 -0.10 -5.00
N ASP A 31 8.37 -0.82 -5.18
CA ASP A 31 7.62 -1.48 -4.11
C ASP A 31 8.22 -2.81 -3.67
N ILE A 32 9.08 -3.41 -4.49
CA ILE A 32 9.62 -4.75 -4.25
C ILE A 32 10.48 -4.79 -2.97
N ALA A 33 11.34 -3.79 -2.78
CA ALA A 33 12.22 -3.74 -1.62
C ALA A 33 11.44 -3.59 -0.29
N PRO A 34 10.51 -2.62 -0.14
CA PRO A 34 9.68 -2.53 1.06
C PRO A 34 8.75 -3.74 1.25
N PHE A 35 8.24 -4.36 0.17
CA PHE A 35 7.52 -5.64 0.27
C PHE A 35 8.39 -6.76 0.84
N SER A 36 9.60 -6.92 0.28
CA SER A 36 10.54 -7.95 0.72
C SER A 36 10.97 -7.75 2.17
N GLN A 37 11.14 -6.50 2.60
CA GLN A 37 11.44 -6.18 3.99
C GLN A 37 10.29 -6.58 4.91
N ALA A 38 9.04 -6.26 4.54
CA ALA A 38 7.86 -6.66 5.31
C ALA A 38 7.70 -8.20 5.38
N LEU A 39 8.05 -8.90 4.31
CA LEU A 39 8.01 -10.37 4.23
C LEU A 39 9.07 -11.05 5.11
N ILE A 40 10.28 -10.49 5.18
CA ILE A 40 11.41 -11.07 5.91
C ILE A 40 11.36 -10.70 7.40
N ASP A 41 10.95 -9.47 7.69
CA ASP A 41 10.98 -8.88 9.03
C ASP A 41 9.70 -8.07 9.28
N GLY A 42 8.59 -8.78 9.41
CA GLY A 42 7.24 -8.22 9.58
C GLY A 42 7.08 -7.30 10.79
N GLU A 43 7.99 -7.34 11.76
CA GLU A 43 8.05 -6.42 12.90
C GLU A 43 8.45 -4.99 12.47
N THR A 44 9.24 -4.86 11.40
CA THR A 44 9.69 -3.57 10.87
C THR A 44 8.71 -2.94 9.89
N ALA A 45 7.73 -3.70 9.40
CA ALA A 45 6.70 -3.19 8.51
C ALA A 45 5.80 -2.19 9.26
N SER A 46 5.70 -0.97 8.72
CA SER A 46 4.71 0.00 9.16
C SER A 46 3.29 -0.56 9.01
N GLY A 47 2.31 -0.01 9.75
CA GLY A 47 0.91 -0.40 9.58
C GLY A 47 0.40 -0.20 8.15
N ALA A 48 0.89 0.84 7.45
CA ALA A 48 0.57 1.09 6.05
C ALA A 48 1.13 0.00 5.14
N GLN A 49 2.39 -0.41 5.33
CA GLN A 49 3.00 -1.50 4.57
C GLN A 49 2.30 -2.84 4.81
N ARG A 50 1.87 -3.12 6.05
CA ARG A 50 1.05 -4.29 6.33
C ARG A 50 -0.26 -4.24 5.57
N ALA A 51 -0.99 -3.14 5.65
CA ALA A 51 -2.29 -3.04 4.98
C ALA A 51 -2.18 -3.06 3.43
N ARG A 52 -1.07 -2.60 2.86
CA ARG A 52 -0.84 -2.60 1.40
C ARG A 52 -0.24 -3.90 0.88
N GLY A 53 0.52 -4.59 1.72
CA GLY A 53 1.20 -5.84 1.40
C GLY A 53 0.45 -7.10 1.82
N ASP A 54 -0.62 -6.97 2.60
CA ASP A 54 -1.52 -8.05 3.00
C ASP A 54 -2.60 -8.25 1.92
N PHE A 55 -2.46 -9.32 1.16
CA PHE A 55 -3.32 -9.68 0.03
C PHE A 55 -4.32 -10.79 0.39
N ASP A 56 -4.15 -11.48 1.52
CA ASP A 56 -5.10 -12.51 1.99
C ASP A 56 -5.97 -12.08 3.17
N GLY A 57 -5.66 -10.94 3.79
CA GLY A 57 -6.44 -10.26 4.82
C GLY A 57 -6.16 -10.75 6.24
N ASP A 58 -5.04 -11.45 6.49
CA ASP A 58 -4.70 -12.00 7.80
C ASP A 58 -3.93 -11.03 8.72
N CYS A 59 -3.69 -9.80 8.25
CA CYS A 59 -2.96 -8.71 8.89
C CYS A 59 -1.44 -8.91 9.02
N VAL A 60 -0.86 -9.90 8.33
CA VAL A 60 0.57 -10.19 8.34
C VAL A 60 1.07 -10.37 6.91
N VAL A 61 2.16 -9.67 6.54
CA VAL A 61 2.79 -9.90 5.23
C VAL A 61 3.63 -11.18 5.30
N THR A 62 3.17 -12.22 4.62
CA THR A 62 3.80 -13.54 4.56
C THR A 62 3.95 -14.03 3.12
N GLN A 63 4.39 -15.28 2.97
CA GLN A 63 4.48 -15.92 1.66
C GLN A 63 3.12 -16.02 0.95
N ALA A 64 2.01 -16.06 1.70
CA ALA A 64 0.66 -16.13 1.13
C ALA A 64 0.34 -14.90 0.26
N ASP A 65 0.92 -13.75 0.58
CA ASP A 65 0.65 -12.48 -0.12
C ASP A 65 1.41 -12.30 -1.42
N VAL A 66 2.50 -13.06 -1.62
CA VAL A 66 3.43 -12.88 -2.74
C VAL A 66 2.72 -12.96 -4.10
N THR A 67 1.75 -13.86 -4.24
CA THR A 67 1.03 -14.02 -5.50
C THR A 67 0.14 -12.81 -5.80
N GLY A 68 -0.51 -12.25 -4.78
CA GLY A 68 -1.30 -11.03 -4.90
C GLY A 68 -0.42 -9.83 -5.24
N PHE A 69 0.71 -9.68 -4.55
CA PHE A 69 1.68 -8.63 -4.80
C PHE A 69 2.22 -8.65 -6.23
N VAL A 70 2.68 -9.81 -6.73
CA VAL A 70 3.18 -9.95 -8.10
C VAL A 70 2.09 -9.64 -9.13
N THR A 71 0.85 -10.04 -8.86
CA THR A 71 -0.29 -9.71 -9.74
C THR A 71 -0.52 -8.20 -9.81
N SER A 72 -0.49 -7.50 -8.66
CA SER A 72 -0.61 -6.04 -8.62
C SER A 72 0.55 -5.34 -9.34
N LEU A 73 1.78 -5.80 -9.10
CA LEU A 73 3.00 -5.27 -9.71
C LEU A 73 3.00 -5.38 -11.24
N LEU A 74 2.52 -6.50 -11.78
CA LEU A 74 2.43 -6.70 -13.23
C LEU A 74 1.26 -5.95 -13.87
N ALA A 75 0.25 -5.57 -13.09
CA ALA A 75 -0.84 -4.72 -13.57
C ALA A 75 -0.41 -3.25 -13.70
N GLY A 76 0.55 -2.79 -12.89
CA GLY A 76 1.11 -1.44 -12.96
C GLY A 76 0.09 -0.34 -12.66
N VAL A 77 -0.76 -0.59 -11.65
CA VAL A 77 -1.87 0.30 -11.29
C VAL A 77 -1.38 1.56 -10.55
N THR A 78 -2.10 2.66 -10.75
CA THR A 78 -1.87 3.94 -10.04
C THR A 78 -3.10 4.31 -9.24
N CYS A 79 -2.94 5.15 -8.21
CA CYS A 79 -4.09 5.70 -7.47
C CYS A 79 -5.05 6.44 -8.42
N PRO A 80 -6.37 6.39 -8.18
CA PRO A 80 -7.37 7.17 -8.90
C PRO A 80 -7.20 8.68 -8.78
#